data_AF-A0A355AKU5-F1
#
_entry.id   AF-A0A355AKU5-F1
#
_cell.length_a   1.000
_cell.length_b   1.000
_cell.length_c   1.000
_cell.angle_alpha   90.00
_cell.angle_beta   90.00
_cell.angle_gamma   90.00
#
_symmetry.space_group_name_H-M   'P 1'
#
loop_
_entity.id
_entity.type
_entity.pdbx_description
1 polymer ?
#
loop_
_entity_poly.entity_id
_entity_poly.type
_entity_poly.pdbx_seq_one_letter_code
_entity_poly.pdbx_strand_id
1 'polypeptide(L)'
;MTETTGAQWNGNDWHTYGWTADLTEHQKAIQAARYIHTTFVDAQASAFLWWGLIYSLAPRNEQDENVRQKHRDEGLVLVCAPADQVGEHQTFVERTKKFYVFSQYSKFIHPGYKRVDLDAVSGVYASAYVGEDDNRLIAVVINDSETSKDVSIQVDAGYEFVSAHQTDRSRNCEQIGNRELLPPQSVR
;
A
#
# COMPACT_ATOMS: atom_id res chain seq x y z
N MET A 1 14.55 -11.13 25.38
CA MET A 1 15.10 -10.46 24.18
C MET A 1 14.53 -9.06 24.19
N THR A 2 15.40 -8.07 24.37
CA THR A 2 15.05 -6.66 24.57
C THR A 2 14.54 -6.05 23.26
N GLU A 3 13.38 -5.40 23.33
CA GLU A 3 12.80 -4.58 22.26
C GLU A 3 13.85 -3.60 21.72
N THR A 4 14.23 -3.79 20.45
CA THR A 4 15.06 -2.85 19.71
C THR A 4 14.15 -1.98 18.86
N THR A 5 13.50 -1.01 19.52
CA THR A 5 13.26 0.37 19.06
C THR A 5 12.28 1.02 20.04
N GLY A 6 12.81 1.85 20.92
CA GLY A 6 12.04 2.72 21.80
C GLY A 6 11.35 3.87 21.04
N ALA A 7 10.59 3.56 20.00
CA ALA A 7 9.52 4.42 19.53
C ALA A 7 8.25 3.99 20.28
N GLN A 8 7.48 4.96 20.76
CA GLN A 8 6.47 4.84 21.81
C GLN A 8 5.34 3.82 21.50
N TRP A 9 5.55 2.54 21.79
CA TRP A 9 4.43 1.59 21.97
C TRP A 9 3.49 2.03 23.09
N ASN A 10 3.99 2.84 24.04
CA ASN A 10 3.27 3.29 25.23
C ASN A 10 2.43 4.56 25.03
N GLY A 11 2.36 5.12 23.82
CA GLY A 11 1.47 6.25 23.49
C GLY A 11 0.13 5.80 22.93
N ASN A 12 -0.90 6.64 22.99
CA ASN A 12 -2.20 6.35 22.35
C ASN A 12 -2.18 6.59 20.83
N ASP A 13 -1.08 7.12 20.29
CA ASP A 13 -0.97 7.52 18.89
C ASP A 13 -0.30 6.44 18.03
N TRP A 14 -0.64 6.42 16.74
CA TRP A 14 0.05 5.63 15.71
C TRP A 14 1.35 6.30 15.27
N HIS A 15 2.32 5.53 14.79
CA HIS A 15 3.57 6.10 14.27
C HIS A 15 3.40 6.70 12.88
N THR A 16 2.44 6.17 12.12
CA THR A 16 2.11 6.70 10.79
C THR A 16 1.14 7.88 10.92
N TYR A 17 1.53 9.04 10.39
CA TYR A 17 0.74 10.27 10.45
C TYR A 17 -0.66 10.08 9.84
N GLY A 18 -1.69 10.70 10.44
CA GLY A 18 -3.07 10.64 9.97
C GLY A 18 -3.83 9.35 10.29
N TRP A 19 -3.16 8.32 10.83
CA TRP A 19 -3.84 7.11 11.29
C TRP A 19 -4.45 7.29 12.68
N THR A 20 -5.68 6.85 12.82
CA THR A 20 -6.48 6.94 14.03
C THR A 20 -7.24 5.64 14.27
N ALA A 21 -7.83 5.48 15.47
CA ALA A 21 -8.55 4.27 15.86
C ALA A 21 -9.82 4.03 15.02
N ASP A 22 -10.51 5.10 14.61
CA ASP A 22 -11.75 5.07 13.85
C ASP A 22 -11.55 4.69 12.37
N LEU A 23 -10.32 4.77 11.86
CA LEU A 23 -10.00 4.35 10.51
C LEU A 23 -9.89 2.82 10.40
N THR A 24 -10.57 2.27 9.41
CA THR A 24 -10.43 0.86 9.02
C THR A 24 -9.03 0.59 8.46
N GLU A 25 -8.60 -0.67 8.52
CA GLU A 25 -7.32 -1.11 7.93
C GLU A 25 -7.21 -0.74 6.44
N HIS A 26 -8.32 -0.84 5.71
CA HIS A 26 -8.38 -0.46 4.30
C HIS A 26 -8.20 1.05 4.09
N GLN A 27 -8.83 1.91 4.89
CA GLN A 27 -8.64 3.37 4.80
C GLN A 27 -7.19 3.76 5.12
N LYS A 28 -6.59 3.13 6.13
CA LYS A 28 -5.16 3.28 6.47
C LYS A 28 -4.27 2.89 5.28
N ALA A 29 -4.62 1.81 4.57
CA ALA A 29 -3.91 1.40 3.36
C ALA A 29 -4.04 2.41 2.20
N ILE A 30 -5.20 3.04 2.00
CA ILE A 30 -5.33 4.11 0.99
C ILE A 30 -4.52 5.35 1.37
N GLN A 31 -4.47 5.72 2.65
CA GLN A 31 -3.57 6.77 3.12
C GLN A 31 -2.09 6.40 2.90
N ALA A 32 -1.71 5.13 3.12
CA ALA A 32 -0.37 4.67 2.78
C ALA A 32 -0.06 4.79 1.28
N ALA A 33 -1.04 4.51 0.41
CA ALA A 33 -0.91 4.72 -1.05
C ALA A 33 -0.57 6.17 -1.37
N ARG A 34 -1.28 7.11 -0.71
CA ARG A 34 -1.05 8.55 -0.84
C ARG A 34 0.37 8.94 -0.40
N TYR A 35 0.89 8.38 0.70
CA TYR A 35 2.26 8.65 1.13
C TYR A 35 3.32 8.10 0.18
N ILE A 36 3.10 6.91 -0.39
CA ILE A 36 4.00 6.36 -1.42
C ILE A 36 3.99 7.28 -2.65
N HIS A 37 2.80 7.71 -3.11
CA HIS A 37 2.67 8.65 -4.21
C HIS A 37 3.38 9.98 -3.93
N THR A 38 3.12 10.60 -2.77
CA THR A 38 3.77 11.85 -2.37
C THR A 38 5.29 11.71 -2.30
N THR A 39 5.80 10.55 -1.88
CA THR A 39 7.24 10.28 -1.86
C THR A 39 7.85 10.31 -3.26
N PHE A 40 7.23 9.64 -4.24
CA PHE A 40 7.75 9.56 -5.60
C PHE A 40 7.44 10.79 -6.48
N VAL A 41 6.27 11.38 -6.32
CA VAL A 41 5.77 12.47 -7.17
C VAL A 41 6.05 13.83 -6.58
N ASP A 42 5.68 14.08 -5.32
CA ASP A 42 5.83 15.42 -4.74
C ASP A 42 7.27 15.65 -4.24
N ALA A 43 7.82 14.66 -3.54
CA ALA A 43 9.15 14.74 -2.95
C ALA A 43 10.29 14.29 -3.89
N GLN A 44 9.96 13.74 -5.06
CA GLN A 44 10.93 13.31 -6.08
C GLN A 44 11.95 12.28 -5.57
N ALA A 45 11.60 11.49 -4.56
CA ALA A 45 12.47 10.42 -4.08
C ALA A 45 12.51 9.28 -5.10
N SER A 46 13.59 8.51 -5.08
CA SER A 46 13.77 7.35 -5.99
C SER A 46 13.53 6.00 -5.30
N ALA A 47 13.26 6.00 -4.00
CA ALA A 47 12.97 4.80 -3.23
C ALA A 47 12.01 5.12 -2.08
N PHE A 48 11.18 4.13 -1.75
CA PHE A 48 10.32 4.15 -0.57
C PHE A 48 10.65 2.91 0.27
N LEU A 49 10.99 3.10 1.54
CA LEU A 49 11.23 2.01 2.49
C LEU A 49 10.14 2.03 3.55
N TRP A 50 9.37 0.94 3.65
CA TRP A 50 8.39 0.78 4.71
C TRP A 50 9.09 0.28 5.97
N TRP A 51 8.90 0.98 7.10
CA TRP A 51 9.54 0.63 8.36
C TRP A 51 9.06 -0.71 8.90
N GLY A 52 7.73 -0.88 9.05
CA GLY A 52 7.12 -2.07 9.64
C GLY A 52 6.88 -3.21 8.65
N LEU A 53 7.93 -3.85 8.15
CA LEU A 53 7.75 -4.92 7.14
C LEU A 53 7.00 -6.14 7.71
N ILE A 54 7.51 -6.72 8.80
CA ILE A 54 6.92 -7.90 9.46
C ILE A 54 6.65 -7.56 10.92
N TYR A 55 5.39 -7.64 11.34
CA TYR A 55 4.96 -7.34 12.70
C TYR A 55 4.12 -8.48 13.26
N SER A 56 4.18 -8.70 14.57
CA SER A 56 3.33 -9.70 15.22
C SER A 56 2.00 -9.11 15.66
N LEU A 57 0.93 -9.90 15.53
CA LEU A 57 -0.33 -9.62 16.21
C LEU A 57 -0.13 -9.52 17.74
N ALA A 58 -1.08 -8.87 18.41
CA ALA A 58 -1.15 -8.91 19.87
C ALA A 58 -1.38 -10.36 20.35
N PRO A 59 -0.87 -10.74 21.53
CA PRO A 59 -1.16 -12.04 22.15
C PRO A 59 -2.65 -12.36 22.22
N ARG A 60 -3.03 -13.64 22.09
CA ARG A 60 -4.45 -14.08 22.13
C ARG A 60 -5.19 -13.71 23.41
N ASN A 61 -4.47 -13.53 24.52
CA ASN A 61 -5.07 -13.11 25.79
C ASN A 61 -5.25 -11.59 25.92
N GLU A 62 -4.75 -10.78 24.97
CA GLU A 62 -5.00 -9.34 24.94
C GLU A 62 -6.48 -9.07 24.64
N GLN A 63 -7.10 -8.25 25.50
CA GLN A 63 -8.52 -7.90 25.42
C GLN A 63 -8.74 -6.45 25.00
N ASP A 64 -7.74 -5.59 25.15
CA ASP A 64 -7.84 -4.20 24.72
C ASP A 64 -7.84 -4.12 23.19
N GLU A 65 -8.97 -3.70 22.62
CA GLU A 65 -9.16 -3.60 21.17
C GLU A 65 -8.20 -2.60 20.53
N ASN A 66 -7.88 -1.50 21.22
CA ASN A 66 -6.96 -0.50 20.72
C ASN A 66 -5.54 -1.08 20.65
N VAL A 67 -5.10 -1.80 21.68
CA VAL A 67 -3.81 -2.53 21.65
C VAL A 67 -3.77 -3.50 20.47
N ARG A 68 -4.81 -4.34 20.31
CA ARG A 68 -4.89 -5.31 19.21
C ARG A 68 -4.84 -4.64 17.83
N GLN A 69 -5.50 -3.50 17.68
CA GLN A 69 -5.51 -2.73 16.44
C GLN A 69 -4.13 -2.17 16.11
N LYS A 70 -3.45 -1.54 17.09
CA LYS A 70 -2.10 -0.98 16.91
C LYS A 70 -1.08 -2.04 16.47
N HIS A 71 -1.12 -3.23 17.07
CA HIS A 71 -0.26 -4.36 16.68
C HIS A 71 -0.43 -4.76 15.20
N ARG A 72 -1.65 -4.64 14.66
CA ARG A 72 -1.99 -4.99 13.28
C ARG A 72 -1.65 -3.88 12.28
N ASP A 73 -1.72 -2.62 12.68
CA ASP A 73 -1.74 -1.51 11.73
C ASP A 73 -0.37 -1.18 11.12
N GLU A 74 0.73 -1.37 11.85
CA GLU A 74 2.07 -0.95 11.37
C GLU A 74 2.69 -1.95 10.37
N GLY A 75 2.23 -3.20 10.37
CA GLY A 75 2.79 -4.30 9.57
C GLY A 75 2.29 -4.35 8.13
N LEU A 76 3.19 -4.55 7.16
CA LEU A 76 2.79 -5.06 5.84
C LEU A 76 2.44 -6.56 5.90
N VAL A 77 3.23 -7.33 6.63
CA VAL A 77 3.02 -8.76 6.87
C VAL A 77 2.82 -9.00 8.36
N LEU A 78 1.79 -9.77 8.70
CA LEU A 78 1.49 -10.14 10.08
C LEU A 78 1.89 -11.58 10.37
N VAL A 79 2.50 -11.78 11.53
CA VAL A 79 2.81 -13.09 12.10
C VAL A 79 2.12 -13.27 13.46
N CYS A 80 2.06 -14.50 13.98
CA CYS A 80 1.49 -14.73 15.30
C CYS A 80 2.30 -14.02 16.40
N ALA A 81 1.66 -13.69 17.52
CA ALA A 81 2.36 -13.14 18.68
C ALA A 81 3.44 -14.13 19.17
N PRO A 82 4.58 -13.66 19.72
CA PRO A 82 5.59 -14.55 20.27
C PRO A 82 5.04 -15.52 21.34
N ALA A 83 4.09 -15.06 22.15
CA ALA A 83 3.41 -15.88 23.17
C ALA A 83 2.54 -17.01 22.57
N ASP A 84 2.17 -16.88 21.30
CA ASP A 84 1.32 -17.82 20.56
C ASP A 84 2.11 -18.62 19.50
N GLN A 85 3.43 -18.48 19.48
CA GLN A 85 4.29 -19.17 18.54
C GLN A 85 4.31 -20.67 18.78
N VAL A 86 4.22 -21.44 17.69
CA VAL A 86 4.43 -22.88 17.68
C VAL A 86 5.60 -23.17 16.73
N GLY A 87 6.62 -23.88 17.23
CA GLY A 87 7.85 -24.16 16.48
C GLY A 87 8.88 -23.04 16.59
N GLU A 88 9.92 -23.10 15.75
CA GLU A 88 11.12 -22.25 15.89
C GLU A 88 10.92 -20.80 15.39
N HIS A 89 9.91 -20.55 14.57
CA HIS A 89 9.65 -19.24 13.96
C HIS A 89 8.17 -18.84 14.11
N GLN A 90 7.90 -17.53 14.23
CA GLN A 90 6.52 -17.02 14.25
C GLN A 90 5.82 -17.37 12.94
N THR A 91 4.63 -17.95 13.04
CA THR A 91 3.86 -18.40 11.88
C THR A 91 3.27 -17.19 11.15
N PHE A 92 3.36 -17.19 9.81
CA PHE A 92 2.66 -16.24 8.96
C PHE A 92 1.15 -16.27 9.21
N VAL A 93 0.55 -15.09 9.34
CA VAL A 93 -0.89 -14.93 9.50
C VAL A 93 -1.50 -14.34 8.24
N GLU A 94 -1.02 -13.18 7.80
CA GLU A 94 -1.60 -12.50 6.64
C GLU A 94 -0.67 -11.45 6.00
N ARG A 95 -1.02 -11.07 4.77
CA ARG A 95 -0.59 -9.84 4.12
C ARG A 95 -1.71 -8.81 4.29
N THR A 96 -1.38 -7.62 4.79
CA THR A 96 -2.37 -6.57 5.05
C THR A 96 -2.79 -5.84 3.76
N LYS A 97 -3.84 -5.01 3.77
CA LYS A 97 -4.15 -4.18 2.58
C LYS A 97 -3.01 -3.24 2.24
N LYS A 98 -2.27 -2.76 3.25
CA LYS A 98 -1.06 -1.94 3.04
C LYS A 98 -0.01 -2.70 2.22
N PHE A 99 0.16 -4.00 2.44
CA PHE A 99 1.04 -4.83 1.60
C PHE A 99 0.59 -4.82 0.14
N TYR A 100 -0.71 -4.95 -0.11
CA TYR A 100 -1.24 -4.98 -1.49
C TYR A 100 -1.20 -3.60 -2.16
N VAL A 101 -1.43 -2.52 -1.42
CA VAL A 101 -1.17 -1.15 -1.89
C VAL A 101 0.31 -0.96 -2.23
N PHE A 102 1.23 -1.41 -1.37
CA PHE A 102 2.67 -1.38 -1.64
C PHE A 102 3.06 -2.26 -2.84
N SER A 103 2.33 -3.36 -3.06
CA SER A 103 2.52 -4.27 -4.20
C SER A 103 2.16 -3.61 -5.54
N GLN A 104 1.24 -2.65 -5.56
CA GLN A 104 0.90 -1.89 -6.78
C GLN A 104 2.11 -1.12 -7.33
N TYR A 105 3.12 -0.84 -6.51
CA TYR A 105 4.40 -0.31 -6.96
C TYR A 105 5.43 -1.42 -7.12
N SER A 106 5.75 -2.12 -6.03
CA SER A 106 6.92 -3.02 -5.96
C SER A 106 6.84 -4.27 -6.85
N LYS A 107 5.64 -4.70 -7.25
CA LYS A 107 5.47 -5.87 -8.13
C LYS A 107 5.73 -5.53 -9.61
N PHE A 108 5.52 -4.28 -10.01
CA PHE A 108 5.48 -3.88 -11.42
C PHE A 108 6.60 -2.90 -11.80
N ILE A 109 7.10 -2.12 -10.83
CA ILE A 109 8.15 -1.12 -11.03
C ILE A 109 9.45 -1.70 -10.43
N HIS A 110 10.44 -1.92 -11.28
CA HIS A 110 11.73 -2.51 -10.89
C HIS A 110 12.84 -1.47 -10.84
N PRO A 111 13.96 -1.75 -10.16
CA PRO A 111 15.15 -0.89 -10.24
C PRO A 111 15.51 -0.59 -11.70
N GLY A 112 15.82 0.68 -11.99
CA GLY A 112 16.09 1.15 -13.36
C GLY A 112 14.92 1.87 -14.03
N TYR A 113 13.68 1.62 -13.58
CA TYR A 113 12.52 2.34 -14.11
C TYR A 113 12.61 3.84 -13.80
N LYS A 114 12.23 4.67 -14.77
CA LYS A 114 12.23 6.14 -14.67
C LYS A 114 10.81 6.65 -14.58
N ARG A 115 10.53 7.51 -13.60
CA ARG A 115 9.24 8.22 -13.54
C ARG A 115 9.15 9.16 -14.75
N VAL A 116 8.02 9.14 -15.44
CA VAL A 116 7.70 10.09 -16.52
C VAL A 116 6.68 11.11 -16.01
N ASP A 117 6.67 12.27 -16.64
CA ASP A 117 5.68 13.29 -16.33
C ASP A 117 4.32 12.92 -16.95
N LEU A 118 3.27 13.42 -16.29
CA LEU A 118 1.88 13.24 -16.70
C LEU A 118 1.26 14.62 -16.89
N ASP A 119 0.35 14.73 -17.84
CA ASP A 119 -0.55 15.88 -17.91
C ASP A 119 -1.38 16.00 -16.63
N ALA A 120 -1.90 17.20 -16.38
CA ALA A 120 -2.71 17.46 -15.20
C ALA A 120 -3.88 16.46 -15.08
N VAL A 121 -3.87 15.65 -14.04
CA VAL A 121 -4.91 14.65 -13.75
C VAL A 121 -5.85 15.20 -12.67
N SER A 122 -7.15 15.22 -12.94
CA SER A 122 -8.14 15.71 -11.97
C SER A 122 -8.81 14.57 -11.19
N GLY A 123 -8.90 14.70 -9.87
CA GLY A 123 -9.74 13.85 -9.03
C GLY A 123 -9.19 12.45 -8.71
N VAL A 124 -7.93 12.17 -9.10
CA VAL A 124 -7.15 10.99 -8.71
C VAL A 124 -5.68 11.39 -8.58
N TYR A 125 -4.87 10.53 -7.94
CA TYR A 125 -3.42 10.67 -7.88
C TYR A 125 -2.79 9.65 -8.81
N ALA A 126 -2.01 10.09 -9.78
CA ALA A 126 -1.45 9.21 -10.81
C ALA A 126 0.06 9.41 -10.95
N SER A 127 0.78 8.31 -11.16
CA SER A 127 2.20 8.32 -11.50
C SER A 127 2.49 7.28 -12.56
N ALA A 128 3.44 7.54 -13.44
CA ALA A 128 3.83 6.61 -14.49
C ALA A 128 5.34 6.41 -14.55
N TYR A 129 5.75 5.22 -14.96
CA TYR A 129 7.13 4.77 -14.95
C TYR A 129 7.43 3.97 -16.21
N VAL A 130 8.55 4.27 -16.86
CA VAL A 130 9.03 3.56 -18.04
C VAL A 130 10.26 2.72 -17.69
N GLY A 131 10.29 1.48 -18.16
CA GLY A 131 11.46 0.59 -18.02
C GLY A 131 12.66 1.07 -18.84
N GLU A 132 13.87 0.57 -18.56
CA GLU A 132 15.12 1.05 -19.16
C GLU A 132 15.17 1.00 -20.70
N ASP A 133 14.44 0.06 -21.31
CA ASP A 133 14.39 -0.15 -22.77
C ASP A 133 13.08 0.37 -23.41
N ASP A 134 12.31 1.21 -22.71
CA ASP A 134 10.99 1.70 -23.17
C ASP A 134 10.00 0.57 -23.55
N ASN A 135 10.21 -0.64 -23.03
CA ASN A 135 9.41 -1.82 -23.37
C ASN A 135 8.14 -1.96 -22.53
N ARG A 136 8.08 -1.25 -21.40
CA ARG A 136 7.05 -1.38 -20.36
C ARG A 136 6.77 -0.01 -19.77
N LEU A 137 5.52 0.43 -19.89
CA LEU A 137 4.99 1.57 -19.17
C LEU A 137 4.04 1.07 -18.08
N ILE A 138 4.28 1.50 -16.84
CA ILE A 138 3.45 1.18 -15.68
C ILE A 138 2.87 2.48 -15.16
N ALA A 139 1.54 2.55 -15.05
CA ALA A 139 0.85 3.63 -14.40
C ALA A 139 0.22 3.12 -13.11
N VAL A 140 0.35 3.89 -12.02
CA VAL A 140 -0.34 3.64 -10.75
C VAL A 140 -1.29 4.79 -10.49
N VAL A 141 -2.57 4.49 -10.29
CA VAL A 141 -3.65 5.46 -10.09
C VAL A 141 -4.36 5.19 -8.77
N ILE A 142 -4.52 6.22 -7.94
CA ILE A 142 -5.16 6.16 -6.62
C ILE A 142 -6.42 7.01 -6.66
N ASN A 143 -7.54 6.41 -6.29
CA ASN A 143 -8.78 7.09 -5.96
C ASN A 143 -8.99 7.00 -4.46
N ASP A 144 -8.71 8.09 -3.74
CA ASP A 144 -8.91 8.21 -2.31
C ASP A 144 -10.23 8.90 -1.95
N SER A 145 -11.15 9.03 -2.92
CA SER A 145 -12.48 9.60 -2.72
C SER A 145 -13.53 8.53 -2.43
N GLU A 146 -14.71 8.98 -2.00
CA GLU A 146 -15.90 8.15 -1.75
C GLU A 146 -16.71 7.85 -3.01
N THR A 147 -16.23 8.26 -4.20
CA THR A 147 -16.95 8.08 -5.47
C THR A 147 -16.08 7.34 -6.48
N SER A 148 -16.69 6.48 -7.30
CA SER A 148 -15.98 5.86 -8.43
C SER A 148 -15.53 6.92 -9.45
N LYS A 149 -14.38 6.69 -10.09
CA LYS A 149 -13.84 7.54 -11.15
C LYS A 149 -13.77 6.77 -12.45
N ASP A 150 -14.13 7.44 -13.54
CA ASP A 150 -13.83 6.97 -14.88
C ASP A 150 -12.45 7.50 -15.26
N VAL A 151 -11.49 6.59 -15.46
CA VAL A 151 -10.09 6.92 -15.72
C VAL A 151 -9.70 6.31 -17.05
N SER A 152 -9.31 7.18 -17.99
CA SER A 152 -8.73 6.80 -19.26
C SER A 152 -7.26 7.20 -19.29
N ILE A 153 -6.39 6.27 -19.66
CA ILE A 153 -4.96 6.51 -19.84
C ILE A 153 -4.70 6.54 -21.34
N GLN A 154 -4.20 7.68 -21.82
CA GLN A 154 -3.74 7.85 -23.20
C GLN A 154 -2.22 7.92 -23.19
N VAL A 155 -1.59 7.23 -24.13
CA VAL A 155 -0.13 7.20 -24.27
C VAL A 155 0.18 7.51 -25.73
N ASP A 156 0.99 8.55 -25.97
CA ASP A 156 1.33 8.99 -27.33
C ASP A 156 2.24 8.01 -28.08
N ALA A 157 2.96 7.18 -27.33
CA ALA A 157 3.77 6.09 -27.85
C ALA A 157 2.90 4.84 -28.07
N GLY A 158 3.25 4.04 -29.08
CA GLY A 158 2.51 2.84 -29.53
C GLY A 158 2.52 1.66 -28.56
N TYR A 159 2.33 1.91 -27.26
CA TYR A 159 2.14 0.92 -26.23
C TYR A 159 0.75 0.27 -26.37
N GLU A 160 0.70 -1.04 -26.15
CA GLU A 160 -0.55 -1.78 -26.06
C GLU A 160 -0.87 -2.08 -24.60
N PHE A 161 -2.16 -2.04 -24.26
CA PHE A 161 -2.62 -2.42 -22.92
C PHE A 161 -2.36 -3.91 -22.68
N VAL A 162 -1.65 -4.23 -21.58
CA VAL A 162 -1.35 -5.61 -21.20
C VAL A 162 -2.28 -6.10 -20.08
N SER A 163 -2.36 -5.36 -18.97
CA SER A 163 -3.14 -5.77 -17.79
C SER A 163 -3.38 -4.61 -16.84
N ALA A 164 -4.43 -4.71 -16.02
CA ALA A 164 -4.69 -3.83 -14.88
C ALA A 164 -4.86 -4.69 -13.63
N HIS A 165 -4.35 -4.21 -12.49
CA HIS A 165 -4.46 -4.89 -11.20
C HIS A 165 -5.05 -3.95 -10.17
N GLN A 166 -5.92 -4.42 -9.28
CA GLN A 166 -6.63 -3.54 -8.36
C GLN A 166 -6.50 -4.00 -6.92
N THR A 167 -6.25 -3.02 -6.06
CA THR A 167 -6.42 -3.12 -4.62
C THR A 167 -7.57 -2.19 -4.22
N ASP A 168 -8.65 -2.77 -3.72
CA ASP A 168 -9.83 -2.08 -3.21
C ASP A 168 -10.32 -2.80 -1.93
N ARG A 169 -11.53 -2.51 -1.46
CA ARG A 169 -12.09 -3.16 -0.27
C ARG A 169 -12.10 -4.69 -0.38
N SER A 170 -12.45 -5.22 -1.55
CA SER A 170 -12.62 -6.66 -1.79
C SER A 170 -11.41 -7.33 -2.46
N ARG A 171 -10.58 -6.56 -3.17
CA ARG A 171 -9.50 -7.10 -4.01
C ARG A 171 -8.11 -6.79 -3.46
N ASN A 172 -7.19 -7.72 -3.65
CA ASN A 172 -5.82 -7.66 -3.14
C ASN A 172 -4.79 -7.72 -4.28
N CYS A 173 -4.56 -6.60 -4.99
CA CYS A 173 -3.70 -6.52 -6.17
C CYS A 173 -4.08 -7.58 -7.24
N GLU A 174 -5.39 -7.76 -7.44
CA GLU A 174 -5.95 -8.78 -8.33
C GLU A 174 -6.09 -8.24 -9.74
N GLN A 175 -5.83 -9.07 -10.75
CA GLN A 175 -6.02 -8.67 -12.14
C GLN A 175 -7.51 -8.43 -12.44
N ILE A 176 -7.81 -7.34 -13.14
CA ILE A 176 -9.18 -6.92 -13.50
C ILE A 176 -9.30 -6.66 -15.00
N GLY A 177 -10.52 -6.41 -15.47
CA GLY A 177 -10.78 -5.97 -16.84
C GLY A 177 -10.28 -4.55 -17.12
N ASN A 178 -10.09 -4.21 -18.40
CA ASN A 178 -9.53 -2.93 -18.85
C ASN A 178 -10.54 -1.77 -18.92
N ARG A 179 -11.83 -2.02 -18.63
CA ARG A 179 -12.93 -1.05 -18.72
C ARG A 179 -13.71 -0.89 -17.43
N GLU A 180 -13.18 -1.37 -16.31
CA GLU A 180 -13.80 -1.19 -15.00
C GLU A 180 -13.58 0.23 -14.50
N LEU A 181 -14.61 0.89 -13.98
CA LEU A 181 -14.47 2.15 -13.23
C LEU A 181 -13.48 1.94 -12.07
N LEU A 182 -12.69 2.96 -11.74
CA LEU A 182 -11.83 2.95 -10.56
C LEU A 182 -12.71 3.15 -9.31
N PRO A 183 -12.89 2.13 -8.44
CA PRO A 183 -13.81 2.23 -7.31
C PRO A 183 -13.38 3.30 -6.29
N PRO A 184 -14.27 3.74 -5.39
CA PRO A 184 -13.86 4.57 -4.25
C PRO A 184 -12.82 3.85 -3.41
N GLN A 185 -11.94 4.61 -2.75
CA GLN A 185 -10.91 4.09 -1.85
C GLN A 185 -10.12 2.92 -2.50
N SER A 186 -9.50 3.15 -3.66
CA SER A 186 -8.81 2.10 -4.42
C SER A 186 -7.50 2.56 -5.06
N VAL A 187 -6.65 1.59 -5.37
CA VAL A 187 -5.41 1.76 -6.12
C VAL A 187 -5.41 0.77 -7.28
N ARG A 188 -5.05 1.24 -8.46
CA ARG A 188 -4.92 0.44 -9.68
C ARG A 188 -3.55 0.62 -10.32
#